data_AF-A0A1W9VKL9-F1
#
_entry.id   AF-A0A1W9VKL9-F1
#
_cell.length_a   1.000
_cell.length_b   1.000
_cell.length_c   1.000
_cell.angle_alpha   90.00
_cell.angle_beta   90.00
_cell.angle_gamma   90.00
#
_symmetry.space_group_name_H-M   'P 1'
#
loop_
_entity.id
_entity.type
_entity.pdbx_description
1 polymer ?
#
loop_
_entity_poly.entity_id
_entity_poly.type
_entity_poly.pdbx_seq_one_letter_code
_entity_poly.pdbx_strand_id
1 'polypeptide(L)'
;MPDFDAKEDLMNMLGEQAEELYRVRNILPNAEGLIEAPVLPLRDMIVFPHMVSPLFVGREQSLWAILESQSVNQTVIALTQKDSAEQYPGPNDFLPIGVEMAVGDLLELPDGSRSALVQARRRVEIIEFSRSDIYLQVFFTGNFGK
;
A
#
# COMPACT_ATOMS: atom_id res chain seq x y z
N MET A 1 34.07 -9.47 2.48
CA MET A 1 33.71 -8.53 1.40
C MET A 1 32.30 -8.91 1.00
N PRO A 2 31.29 -8.03 1.07
CA PRO A 2 29.96 -8.39 0.60
C PRO A 2 30.05 -8.71 -0.90
N ASP A 3 29.34 -9.75 -1.32
CA ASP A 3 29.33 -10.23 -2.70
C ASP A 3 28.83 -9.13 -3.65
N PHE A 4 29.63 -8.76 -4.64
CA PHE A 4 29.34 -7.62 -5.52
C PHE A 4 28.19 -7.96 -6.47
N ASP A 5 28.07 -9.23 -6.85
CA ASP A 5 27.04 -9.75 -7.75
C ASP A 5 25.64 -9.66 -7.10
N ALA A 6 25.52 -10.04 -5.82
CA ALA A 6 24.26 -9.97 -5.08
C ALA A 6 23.71 -8.53 -4.95
N LYS A 7 24.60 -7.52 -4.90
CA LYS A 7 24.19 -6.12 -4.82
C LYS A 7 23.69 -5.60 -6.17
N GLU A 8 24.32 -6.01 -7.26
CA GLU A 8 23.93 -5.61 -8.61
C GLU A 8 22.61 -6.26 -9.03
N ASP A 9 22.44 -7.55 -8.74
CA ASP A 9 21.18 -8.27 -8.95
C ASP A 9 20.01 -7.60 -8.20
N LEU A 10 20.22 -7.24 -6.93
CA LEU A 10 19.21 -6.53 -6.14
C LEU A 10 18.86 -5.17 -6.74
N MET A 11 19.85 -4.40 -7.22
CA MET A 11 19.60 -3.10 -7.83
C MET A 11 18.85 -3.21 -9.15
N ASN A 12 19.16 -4.22 -9.96
CA ASN A 12 18.44 -4.50 -11.21
C ASN A 12 16.99 -4.91 -10.92
N MET A 13 16.78 -5.82 -9.96
CA MET A 13 15.45 -6.22 -9.51
C MET A 13 14.63 -5.04 -8.98
N LEU A 14 15.25 -4.17 -8.16
CA LEU A 14 14.60 -2.95 -7.66
C LEU A 14 14.24 -1.97 -8.79
N GLY A 15 15.08 -1.89 -9.83
CA GLY A 15 14.81 -1.09 -11.02
C GLY A 15 13.58 -1.59 -11.79
N GLU A 16 13.51 -2.89 -12.05
CA GLU A 16 12.37 -3.52 -12.73
C GLU A 16 11.06 -3.35 -11.94
N GLN A 17 11.10 -3.57 -10.62
CA GLN A 17 9.94 -3.34 -9.75
C GLN A 17 9.51 -1.89 -9.71
N ALA A 18 10.45 -0.94 -9.75
CA ALA A 18 10.11 0.47 -9.79
C ALA A 18 9.32 0.81 -11.07
N GLU A 19 9.64 0.20 -12.22
CA GLU A 19 8.87 0.36 -13.45
C GLU A 19 7.47 -0.24 -13.37
N GLU A 20 7.31 -1.38 -12.69
CA GLU A 20 6.01 -2.02 -12.46
C GLU A 20 5.04 -1.09 -11.74
N LEU A 21 5.52 -0.35 -10.75
CA LEU A 21 4.69 0.59 -10.00
C LEU A 21 3.99 1.60 -10.92
N TYR A 22 4.66 2.06 -11.99
CA TYR A 22 4.06 2.98 -12.96
C TYR A 22 2.95 2.36 -13.82
N ARG A 23 2.88 1.03 -13.89
CA ARG A 23 1.82 0.30 -14.62
C ARG A 23 0.56 0.08 -13.78
N VAL A 24 0.67 0.20 -12.46
CA VAL A 24 -0.47 0.09 -11.52
C VAL A 24 -1.36 1.32 -11.64
N ARG A 25 -2.64 1.10 -11.90
CA ARG A 25 -3.61 2.18 -12.14
C ARG A 25 -4.20 2.68 -10.82
N ASN A 26 -4.28 4.00 -10.68
CA ASN A 26 -5.06 4.60 -9.61
C ASN A 26 -6.55 4.26 -9.78
N ILE A 27 -7.27 4.15 -8.67
CA ILE A 27 -8.71 3.95 -8.69
C ILE A 27 -9.39 5.26 -9.08
N LEU A 28 -10.33 5.16 -10.01
CA LEU A 28 -11.11 6.29 -10.47
C LEU A 28 -12.31 6.50 -9.53
N PRO A 29 -12.57 7.74 -9.10
CA PRO A 29 -13.73 8.04 -8.28
C PRO A 29 -15.03 7.80 -9.03
N ASN A 30 -16.06 7.37 -8.31
CA ASN A 30 -17.44 7.31 -8.80
C ASN A 30 -18.05 8.73 -8.91
N ALA A 31 -19.34 8.81 -9.26
CA ALA A 31 -20.05 10.09 -9.42
C ALA A 31 -20.10 10.96 -8.15
N GLU A 32 -19.89 10.35 -6.98
CA GLU A 32 -19.89 11.01 -5.67
C GLU A 32 -18.47 11.40 -5.21
N GLY A 33 -17.43 11.11 -6.01
CA GLY A 33 -16.04 11.38 -5.63
C GLY A 33 -15.43 10.30 -4.72
N LEU A 34 -16.11 9.16 -4.54
CA LEU A 34 -15.66 8.06 -3.67
C LEU A 34 -14.90 7.01 -4.49
N ILE A 35 -13.88 6.41 -3.88
CA ILE A 35 -13.21 5.21 -4.38
C ILE A 35 -13.32 4.09 -3.33
N GLU A 36 -13.38 2.85 -3.80
CA GLU A 36 -13.37 1.65 -2.95
C GLU A 36 -12.13 0.83 -3.27
N ALA A 37 -11.34 0.49 -2.24
CA ALA A 37 -10.11 -0.29 -2.41
C ALA A 37 -9.83 -1.20 -1.22
N PRO A 38 -9.01 -2.27 -1.40
CA PRO A 38 -8.45 -3.03 -0.29
C PRO A 38 -7.62 -2.15 0.64
N VAL A 39 -7.69 -2.47 1.93
CA VAL A 39 -6.92 -1.76 2.97
C VAL A 39 -5.63 -2.47 3.30
N LEU A 40 -4.55 -1.70 3.35
CA LEU A 40 -3.26 -2.13 3.84
C LEU A 40 -2.91 -1.40 5.16
N PRO A 41 -3.03 -2.06 6.32
CA PRO A 41 -2.61 -1.49 7.60
C PRO A 41 -1.08 -1.28 7.65
N LEU A 42 -0.65 -0.07 7.98
CA LEU A 42 0.73 0.30 8.28
C LEU A 42 0.91 0.47 9.78
N ARG A 43 1.86 -0.28 10.34
CA ARG A 43 2.14 -0.32 11.78
C ARG A 43 3.26 0.64 12.19
N ASP A 44 4.42 0.50 11.56
CA ASP A 44 5.66 1.19 11.98
C ASP A 44 6.16 2.18 10.92
N MET A 45 5.27 2.62 10.02
CA MET A 45 5.63 3.47 8.89
C MET A 45 4.55 4.51 8.59
N ILE A 46 5.01 5.71 8.23
CA ILE A 46 4.20 6.76 7.61
C ILE A 46 4.77 6.98 6.21
N VAL A 47 3.90 6.90 5.20
CA VAL A 47 4.24 7.18 3.81
C VAL A 47 3.60 8.48 3.36
N PHE A 48 4.31 9.24 2.54
CA PHE A 48 3.82 10.47 1.92
C PHE A 48 3.76 10.32 0.42
N PRO A 49 2.85 11.04 -0.28
CA PRO A 49 2.81 11.05 -1.73
C PRO A 49 4.19 11.18 -2.37
N HIS A 50 4.40 10.46 -3.48
CA HIS A 50 5.64 10.34 -4.24
C HIS A 50 6.76 9.51 -3.59
N MET A 51 6.64 9.09 -2.33
CA MET A 51 7.61 8.17 -1.74
C MET A 51 7.53 6.80 -2.41
N VAL A 52 8.70 6.24 -2.71
CA VAL A 52 8.90 4.83 -3.09
C VAL A 52 9.66 4.16 -1.95
N SER A 53 9.14 3.06 -1.43
CA SER A 53 9.71 2.40 -0.26
C SER A 53 9.46 0.89 -0.29
N PRO A 54 10.36 0.05 0.24
CA PRO A 54 10.04 -1.35 0.48
C PRO A 54 9.07 -1.50 1.66
N LEU A 55 8.09 -2.38 1.50
CA LEU A 55 7.14 -2.77 2.54
C LEU A 55 7.29 -4.26 2.84
N PHE A 56 7.58 -4.60 4.09
CA PHE A 56 7.58 -5.99 4.55
C PHE A 56 6.16 -6.47 4.84
N VAL A 57 5.82 -7.66 4.34
CA VAL A 57 4.48 -8.23 4.39
C VAL A 57 4.51 -9.50 5.24
N GLY A 58 3.86 -9.46 6.41
CA GLY A 58 3.84 -10.59 7.34
C GLY A 58 2.45 -11.03 7.83
N ARG A 59 1.41 -10.20 7.65
CA ARG A 59 0.04 -10.52 8.10
C ARG A 59 -0.80 -10.99 6.90
N GLU A 60 -1.63 -12.00 7.11
CA GLU A 60 -2.52 -12.55 6.07
C GLU A 60 -3.42 -11.47 5.46
N GLN A 61 -3.92 -10.53 6.27
CA GLN A 61 -4.74 -9.40 5.81
C GLN A 61 -3.99 -8.49 4.82
N SER A 62 -2.73 -8.18 5.12
CA SER A 62 -1.88 -7.37 4.23
C SER A 62 -1.59 -8.12 2.93
N LEU A 63 -1.31 -9.42 3.02
CA LEU A 63 -1.08 -10.26 1.85
C LEU A 63 -2.33 -10.32 0.95
N TRP A 64 -3.50 -10.52 1.54
CA TRP A 64 -4.77 -10.52 0.82
C TRP A 64 -5.02 -9.20 0.09
N ALA A 65 -4.85 -8.06 0.78
CA ALA A 65 -5.08 -6.75 0.17
C ALA A 65 -4.16 -6.49 -1.03
N ILE A 66 -2.90 -6.93 -0.94
CA ILE A 66 -1.94 -6.83 -2.04
C ILE A 66 -2.38 -7.71 -3.22
N LEU A 67 -2.65 -8.99 -2.98
CA LEU A 67 -3.04 -9.93 -4.04
C LEU A 67 -4.35 -9.53 -4.74
N GLU A 68 -5.33 -9.05 -3.97
CA GLU A 68 -6.61 -8.55 -4.50
C GLU A 68 -6.37 -7.36 -5.44
N SER A 69 -5.58 -6.36 -4.99
CA SER A 69 -5.27 -5.17 -5.77
C SER A 69 -4.49 -5.49 -7.06
N GLN A 70 -3.56 -6.45 -6.99
CA GLN A 70 -2.81 -6.93 -8.15
C GLN A 70 -3.71 -7.64 -9.16
N SER A 71 -4.69 -8.42 -8.70
CA SER A 71 -5.61 -9.16 -9.59
C SER A 71 -6.42 -8.25 -10.53
N VAL A 72 -6.70 -7.02 -10.09
CA VAL A 72 -7.42 -5.99 -10.86
C VAL A 72 -6.50 -4.90 -11.43
N ASN A 73 -5.18 -5.01 -11.19
CA ASN A 73 -4.18 -4.02 -11.53
C ASN A 73 -4.56 -2.60 -11.06
N GLN A 74 -4.83 -2.47 -9.76
CA GLN A 74 -5.20 -1.24 -9.09
C GLN A 74 -4.40 -1.02 -7.80
N THR A 75 -4.50 0.19 -7.26
CA THR A 75 -3.90 0.63 -6.01
C THR A 75 -4.63 0.07 -4.76
N VAL A 76 -3.97 0.18 -3.62
CA VAL A 76 -4.56 -0.05 -2.27
C VAL A 76 -4.69 1.26 -1.51
N ILE A 77 -5.46 1.27 -0.42
CA ILE A 77 -5.38 2.34 0.59
C ILE A 77 -4.54 1.89 1.78
N ALA A 78 -3.41 2.56 1.99
CA ALA A 78 -2.58 2.40 3.17
C ALA A 78 -3.11 3.24 4.34
N LEU A 79 -3.26 2.62 5.51
CA LEU A 79 -3.74 3.26 6.73
C LEU A 79 -2.74 3.16 7.88
N THR A 80 -2.34 4.27 8.46
CA THR A 80 -1.48 4.28 9.64
C THR A 80 -2.29 4.01 10.90
N GLN A 81 -1.87 3.01 11.68
CA GLN A 81 -2.44 2.73 13.00
C GLN A 81 -2.08 3.84 14.00
N LYS A 82 -2.99 4.16 14.90
CA LYS A 82 -2.77 5.10 16.02
C LYS A 82 -1.84 4.49 17.07
N ASP A 83 -2.06 3.22 17.38
CA ASP A 83 -1.23 2.44 18.29
C ASP A 83 -0.63 1.25 17.53
N SER A 84 0.69 1.25 17.37
CA SER A 84 1.39 0.16 16.71
C SER A 84 1.38 -1.12 17.56
N ALA A 85 1.03 -1.10 18.85
CA ALA A 85 0.92 -2.32 19.64
C ALA A 85 -0.31 -3.16 19.29
N GLU A 86 -1.34 -2.58 18.66
CA GLU A 86 -2.59 -3.27 18.35
C GLU A 86 -2.39 -4.32 17.24
N GLN A 87 -2.81 -5.55 17.53
CA GLN A 87 -2.64 -6.67 16.62
C GLN A 87 -3.80 -6.79 15.64
N TYR A 88 -5.00 -6.44 16.08
CA TYR A 88 -6.24 -6.54 15.31
C TYR A 88 -6.97 -5.19 15.30
N PRO A 89 -6.39 -4.17 14.63
CA PRO A 89 -6.94 -2.82 14.64
C PRO A 89 -8.33 -2.82 14.02
N GLY A 90 -9.28 -2.22 14.73
CA GLY A 90 -10.59 -1.90 14.21
C GLY A 90 -10.59 -0.58 13.41
N PRO A 91 -11.72 -0.24 12.78
CA PRO A 91 -11.90 1.00 12.03
C PRO A 91 -11.45 2.28 12.75
N ASN A 92 -11.68 2.36 14.06
CA ASN A 92 -11.38 3.53 14.87
C ASN A 92 -9.90 3.63 15.30
N ASP A 93 -9.09 2.60 15.01
CA ASP A 93 -7.69 2.54 15.42
C ASP A 93 -6.74 3.11 14.35
N PHE A 94 -7.28 3.61 13.25
CA PHE A 94 -6.52 4.25 12.17
C PHE A 94 -6.65 5.77 12.20
N LEU A 95 -5.62 6.46 11.69
CA LEU A 95 -5.71 7.89 11.39
C LEU A 95 -6.78 8.13 10.31
N PRO A 96 -7.51 9.26 10.33
CA PRO A 96 -8.60 9.54 9.38
C PRO A 96 -8.12 9.83 7.94
N ILE A 97 -6.81 9.98 7.75
CA ILE A 97 -6.19 10.20 6.45
C ILE A 97 -5.38 8.96 6.09
N GLY A 98 -5.72 8.37 4.94
CA GLY A 98 -4.98 7.30 4.31
C GLY A 98 -4.14 7.80 3.13
N VAL A 99 -3.43 6.87 2.50
CA VAL A 99 -2.66 7.11 1.28
C VAL A 99 -3.01 6.06 0.26
N GLU A 100 -3.48 6.48 -0.92
CA GLU A 100 -3.58 5.58 -2.06
C GLU A 100 -2.17 5.24 -2.56
N MET A 101 -1.92 3.95 -2.79
CA MET A 101 -0.58 3.43 -3.03
C MET A 101 -0.59 2.34 -4.10
N ALA A 102 0.36 2.42 -5.04
CA ALA A 102 0.67 1.31 -5.93
C ALA A 102 1.56 0.31 -5.20
N VAL A 103 1.32 -0.99 -5.42
CA VAL A 103 2.10 -2.08 -4.84
C VAL A 103 2.64 -2.94 -5.99
N GLY A 104 3.95 -3.13 -6.01
CA GLY A 104 4.62 -4.00 -6.98
C GLY A 104 4.53 -5.46 -6.55
N ASP A 105 5.19 -6.34 -7.30
CA ASP A 105 5.15 -7.77 -7.02
C ASP A 105 5.82 -8.14 -5.69
N LEU A 106 5.31 -9.21 -5.07
CA LEU A 106 5.89 -9.75 -3.84
C LEU A 106 7.21 -10.45 -4.15
N LEU A 107 8.26 -10.00 -3.49
CA LEU A 107 9.57 -10.63 -3.46
C LEU A 107 9.70 -11.49 -2.22
N GLU A 108 10.07 -12.76 -2.41
CA GLU A 108 10.53 -13.62 -1.33
C GLU A 108 12.04 -13.39 -1.13
N LEU A 109 12.40 -12.97 0.07
CA LEU A 109 13.79 -12.72 0.45
C LEU A 109 14.45 -14.03 0.90
N PRO A 110 15.80 -14.12 0.90
CA PRO A 110 16.51 -15.35 1.27
C PRO A 110 16.24 -15.84 2.70
N ASP A 111 15.77 -14.96 3.60
CA ASP A 111 15.39 -15.29 4.97
C ASP A 111 13.93 -15.80 5.09
N GLY A 112 13.22 -15.95 3.96
CA GLY A 112 11.83 -16.38 3.88
C GLY A 112 10.81 -15.26 4.15
N SER A 113 11.25 -14.04 4.46
CA SER A 113 10.35 -12.89 4.56
C SER A 113 9.90 -12.43 3.19
N ARG A 114 8.75 -11.75 3.12
CA ARG A 114 8.21 -11.19 1.87
C ARG A 114 8.24 -9.67 1.92
N SER A 115 8.62 -9.05 0.82
CA SER A 115 8.57 -7.60 0.66
C SER A 115 7.96 -7.22 -0.68
N ALA A 116 7.30 -6.07 -0.76
CA ALA A 116 6.90 -5.45 -2.02
C ALA A 116 7.43 -4.02 -2.08
N LEU A 117 7.87 -3.57 -3.25
CA LEU A 117 8.09 -2.15 -3.46
C LEU A 117 6.72 -1.45 -3.56
N VAL A 118 6.59 -0.28 -2.95
CA VAL A 118 5.35 0.50 -2.97
C VAL A 118 5.60 1.94 -3.38
N GLN A 119 4.65 2.56 -4.07
CA GLN A 119 4.69 3.98 -4.40
C GLN A 119 3.43 4.69 -3.92
N ALA A 120 3.61 5.60 -2.97
CA ALA A 120 2.53 6.46 -2.49
C ALA A 120 2.11 7.45 -3.58
N ARG A 121 0.81 7.53 -3.85
CA ARG A 121 0.23 8.34 -4.93
C ARG A 121 -0.33 9.65 -4.42
N ARG A 122 -1.33 9.58 -3.55
CA ARG A 122 -2.09 10.73 -3.06
C ARG A 122 -2.74 10.42 -1.73
N ARG A 123 -3.07 11.47 -0.97
CA ARG A 123 -3.84 11.34 0.28
C ARG A 123 -5.31 11.10 -0.03
N VAL A 124 -5.97 10.37 0.85
CA VAL A 124 -7.42 10.13 0.83
C VAL A 124 -8.00 10.29 2.22
N GLU A 125 -9.25 10.74 2.31
CA GLU A 125 -9.98 10.83 3.58
C GLU A 125 -10.87 9.60 3.76
N ILE A 126 -10.79 8.98 4.92
CA ILE A 126 -11.56 7.78 5.24
C ILE A 126 -13.01 8.17 5.54
N ILE A 127 -13.96 7.57 4.82
CA ILE A 127 -15.39 7.80 5.05
C ILE A 127 -16.03 6.60 5.72
N GLU A 128 -15.83 5.39 5.19
CA GLU A 128 -16.50 4.19 5.68
C GLU A 128 -15.68 2.91 5.43
N PHE A 129 -15.71 2.01 6.40
CA PHE A 129 -15.20 0.64 6.26
C PHE A 129 -16.35 -0.28 5.87
N SER A 130 -16.22 -0.99 4.74
CA SER A 130 -17.25 -1.94 4.30
C SER A 130 -17.11 -3.27 5.05
N ARG A 131 -18.27 -3.89 5.36
CA ARG A 131 -18.34 -5.09 6.23
C ARG A 131 -17.86 -6.38 5.57
N SER A 132 -17.78 -6.43 4.25
CA SER A 132 -17.79 -7.71 3.55
C SER A 132 -16.41 -8.31 3.36
N ASP A 133 -15.35 -7.53 3.09
CA ASP A 133 -13.99 -8.05 2.93
C ASP A 133 -12.97 -6.89 2.93
N ILE A 134 -12.58 -6.32 4.08
CA ILE A 134 -11.42 -5.40 4.22
C ILE A 134 -11.33 -4.29 3.13
N TYR A 135 -12.47 -3.83 2.60
CA TYR A 135 -12.55 -2.74 1.64
C TYR A 135 -12.89 -1.44 2.38
N LEU A 136 -12.31 -0.35 1.90
CA LEU A 136 -12.57 0.98 2.42
C LEU A 136 -13.11 1.87 1.32
N GLN A 137 -14.23 2.52 1.63
CA GLN A 137 -14.72 3.64 0.86
C GLN A 137 -14.06 4.92 1.38
N VAL A 138 -13.30 5.57 0.52
CA VAL A 138 -12.62 6.82 0.83
C VAL A 138 -13.08 7.92 -0.10
N PHE A 139 -13.12 9.14 0.42
CA PHE A 139 -13.37 10.33 -0.38
C PHE A 139 -12.04 10.87 -0.88
N PHE A 140 -11.97 11.08 -2.19
CA PHE A 140 -10.82 11.71 -2.79
C PHE A 140 -10.99 13.24 -2.76
N THR A 141 -10.19 13.92 -1.93
CA THR A 141 -10.05 15.37 -2.01
C THR A 141 -8.86 15.70 -2.92
N GLY A 142 -9.16 16.12 -4.16
CA GLY A 142 -8.13 16.47 -5.15
C GLY A 142 -7.29 17.71 -4.85
N ASN A 143 -7.24 18.21 -3.61
CA ASN A 143 -6.45 19.37 -3.23
C ASN A 143 -6.12 19.35 -1.73
N PHE A 144 -4.92 18.85 -1.38
CA PHE A 144 -4.24 19.19 -0.13
C PHE A 144 -3.02 20.05 -0.48
N GLY A 145 -3.28 21.29 -0.90
CA GLY A 145 -2.25 22.21 -1.37
C GLY A 145 -2.83 23.58 -1.68
N LYS A 146 -3.31 24.27 -0.65
CA LYS A 146 -3.15 25.71 -0.53
C LYS A 146 -2.25 25.98 0.67
#